data_AF-A0A920H543-F1
#
_entry.id   AF-A0A920H543-F1
#
_cell.length_a   1.000
_cell.length_b   1.000
_cell.length_c   1.000
_cell.angle_alpha   90.00
_cell.angle_beta   90.00
_cell.angle_gamma   90.00
#
_symmetry.space_group_name_H-M   'P 1'
#
loop_
_entity.id
_entity.type
_entity.pdbx_description
1 polymer ?
#
loop_
_entity_poly.entity_id
_entity_poly.type
_entity_poly.pdbx_seq_one_letter_code
_entity_poly.pdbx_strand_id
1 'polypeptide(L)' 'MNFLKTLALFLSLMFSVSVLNAETKIAFVDIALVMNEAPEAKAAQKKLEQEFAPRNAKIKSSAEKLKKQKIN' A
#
# COMPACT_ATOMS: atom_id res chain seq x y z
N MET A 1 -36.77 -44.76 -26.27
CA MET A 1 -37.03 -43.32 -26.04
C MET A 1 -36.51 -42.83 -24.67
N ASN A 2 -36.47 -43.66 -23.62
CA ASN A 2 -36.07 -43.21 -22.28
C ASN A 2 -34.55 -43.09 -22.12
N PHE A 3 -33.76 -43.98 -22.75
CA PHE A 3 -32.30 -43.97 -22.69
C PHE A 3 -31.67 -42.70 -23.28
N LEU A 4 -32.19 -42.23 -24.42
CA LEU A 4 -31.71 -41.00 -25.07
C LEU A 4 -32.02 -39.76 -24.22
N LYS A 5 -33.14 -39.77 -23.49
CA LYS A 5 -33.52 -38.69 -22.56
C LYS A 5 -32.62 -38.67 -21.33
N THR A 6 -32.30 -39.83 -20.74
CA THR A 6 -31.34 -39.92 -19.62
C THR A 6 -29.94 -39.53 -20.04
N LEU A 7 -29.51 -39.89 -21.26
CA LEU A 7 -28.20 -39.49 -21.78
C LEU A 7 -28.13 -37.97 -22.03
N ALA A 8 -29.17 -37.37 -22.60
CA ALA A 8 -29.26 -35.93 -22.80
C ALA A 8 -29.27 -35.16 -21.46
N LEU A 9 -29.99 -35.68 -20.45
CA LEU A 9 -30.03 -35.10 -19.11
C LEU A 9 -28.66 -35.16 -18.44
N PHE A 10 -27.97 -36.29 -18.54
CA PHE A 10 -26.63 -36.47 -17.98
C PHE A 10 -25.61 -35.51 -18.64
N LEU A 11 -25.68 -35.38 -19.97
CA LEU A 11 -24.80 -34.49 -20.73
C LEU A 11 -25.06 -33.01 -20.39
N SER A 12 -26.33 -32.63 -20.22
CA SER A 12 -26.72 -31.30 -19.75
C SER A 12 -26.21 -31.00 -18.34
N LEU A 13 -26.16 -32.00 -17.45
CA LEU A 13 -25.67 -31.81 -16.08
C LEU A 13 -24.15 -31.62 -16.03
N MET A 14 -23.42 -32.32 -16.90
CA MET A 14 -21.95 -32.20 -17.01
C MET A 14 -21.52 -30.82 -17.51
N PHE A 15 -22.30 -30.20 -18.40
CA PHE A 15 -21.97 -28.88 -18.95
C PHE A 15 -22.13 -27.73 -17.92
N SER A 16 -22.92 -27.93 -16.86
CA SER A 16 -23.15 -26.92 -15.81
C SER A 16 -21.97 -26.74 -14.84
N VAL A 17 -21.01 -27.67 -14.81
CA VAL A 17 -19.87 -27.66 -13.87
C VAL A 17 -18.84 -26.58 -14.24
N SER A 18 -18.78 -26.15 -15.50
CA SER A 18 -17.78 -25.21 -16.01
C SER A 18 -18.00 -23.74 -15.61
N VAL A 19 -19.16 -23.39 -15.05
CA VAL A 19 -19.53 -21.98 -14.72
C VAL A 19 -18.99 -21.52 -13.36
N LEU A 20 -18.40 -22.42 -12.56
CA LEU A 20 -17.97 -22.14 -11.19
C LEU A 20 -16.53 -21.57 -11.07
N ASN A 21 -15.81 -21.37 -12.17
CA ASN A 21 -14.49 -20.73 -12.17
C ASN A 21 -14.59 -19.22 -12.38
N ALA A 22 -15.14 -18.52 -11.39
CA ALA A 22 -14.94 -17.07 -11.30
C ALA A 22 -13.58 -16.83 -10.63
N GLU A 23 -12.57 -16.44 -11.42
CA GLU A 23 -11.28 -16.01 -10.88
C GLU A 23 -11.49 -14.77 -10.01
N THR A 24 -11.55 -14.95 -8.69
CA THR A 24 -11.65 -13.84 -7.75
C THR A 24 -10.33 -13.08 -7.73
N LYS A 25 -10.31 -11.91 -8.36
CA LYS A 25 -9.15 -11.00 -8.35
C LYS A 25 -9.11 -10.24 -7.03
N ILE A 26 -8.40 -10.79 -6.05
CA ILE A 26 -8.15 -10.14 -4.76
C ILE A 26 -6.87 -9.31 -4.91
N ALA A 27 -6.99 -8.00 -4.80
CA ALA A 27 -5.86 -7.08 -4.70
C ALA A 27 -5.74 -6.57 -3.25
N PHE A 28 -4.51 -6.44 -2.77
CA PHE A 28 -4.20 -5.79 -1.49
C PHE A 28 -3.53 -4.44 -1.74
N VAL A 29 -3.79 -3.48 -0.87
CA VAL A 29 -3.19 -2.15 -0.93
C VAL A 29 -2.45 -1.91 0.38
N ASP A 30 -1.21 -1.44 0.29
CA ASP A 30 -0.46 -0.97 1.44
C ASP A 30 -0.93 0.44 1.82
N ILE A 31 -1.71 0.53 2.90
CA ILE A 31 -2.28 1.78 3.39
C ILE A 31 -1.18 2.73 3.85
N ALA A 32 -0.10 2.22 4.45
CA ALA A 32 1.00 3.05 4.93
C ALA A 32 1.75 3.69 3.75
N LEU A 33 1.98 2.92 2.68
CA LEU A 33 2.57 3.45 1.45
C LEU A 33 1.69 4.55 0.83
N VAL A 34 0.38 4.29 0.71
CA VAL A 34 -0.57 5.26 0.13
C VAL A 34 -0.62 6.55 0.95
N MET A 35 -0.67 6.46 2.28
CA MET A 35 -0.68 7.64 3.14
C MET A 35 0.63 8.44 3.04
N ASN A 36 1.78 7.77 2.96
CA ASN A 36 3.08 8.45 2.84
C ASN A 36 3.30 9.08 1.47
N GLU A 37 2.85 8.41 0.40
CA GLU A 37 3.02 8.92 -0.96
C GLU A 37 1.96 9.94 -1.37
N ALA A 38 0.89 10.08 -0.57
CA ALA A 38 -0.19 11.02 -0.80
C ALA A 38 0.36 12.44 -0.99
N PRO A 39 -0.20 13.21 -1.96
CA PRO A 39 0.26 14.57 -2.24
C PRO A 39 0.12 15.48 -1.02
N GLU A 40 -0.89 15.25 -0.19
CA GLU A 40 -1.12 15.99 1.05
C GLU A 40 -0.04 15.70 2.11
N ALA A 41 0.34 14.44 2.29
CA ALA A 41 1.40 14.05 3.22
C ALA A 41 2.76 14.63 2.81
N LYS A 42 3.09 14.61 1.51
CA LYS A 42 4.30 15.25 0.98
C LYS A 42 4.29 16.77 1.18
N ALA A 43 3.14 17.41 0.97
CA ALA A 43 3.01 18.85 1.19
C ALA A 43 3.17 19.22 2.68
N ALA A 44 2.57 18.44 3.59
CA ALA A 44 2.73 18.61 5.04
C ALA A 44 4.17 18.39 5.48
N GLN A 45 4.82 17.32 4.99
CA GLN A 45 6.23 17.03 5.28
C GLN A 45 7.14 18.16 4.83
N LYS A 46 6.95 18.70 3.62
CA LYS A 46 7.73 19.84 3.11
C LYS A 46 7.56 21.11 3.97
N LYS A 47 6.35 21.39 4.45
CA LYS A 47 6.09 22.51 5.36
C LYS A 47 6.84 22.32 6.68
N LEU A 48 6.75 21.12 7.26
CA LEU A 48 7.49 20.78 8.48
C LEU A 48 9.01 20.90 8.26
N GLU A 49 9.55 20.41 7.15
CA GLU A 49 10.97 20.57 6.84
C GLU A 49 11.37 22.05 6.77
N GLN A 50 10.57 22.91 6.14
CA GLN A 50 10.84 24.34 6.06
C GLN A 50 10.83 25.03 7.43
N GLU A 51 9.90 24.67 8.31
CA GLU A 51 9.80 25.24 9.66
C GLU A 51 10.92 24.73 10.59
N PHE A 52 11.28 23.45 10.48
CA PHE A 52 12.19 22.79 11.41
C PHE A 52 13.66 22.81 10.94
N ALA A 53 13.96 22.96 9.64
CA ALA A 53 15.32 23.09 9.11
C ALA A 53 16.15 24.21 9.80
N PRO A 54 15.66 25.47 9.92
CA PRO A 54 16.44 26.52 10.57
C PRO A 54 16.67 26.24 12.06
N ARG A 55 15.69 25.60 12.73
CA ARG A 55 15.80 25.23 14.14
C ARG A 55 16.87 24.14 14.34
N ASN A 56 16.88 23.13 13.50
CA ASN A 56 17.87 22.05 13.52
C ASN A 56 19.28 22.57 13.23
N ALA A 57 19.43 23.49 12.27
CA ALA A 57 20.71 24.12 11.98
C ALA A 57 21.25 24.90 13.19
N LYS A 58 20.41 25.68 13.87
CA LYS A 58 20.78 26.39 15.10
C LYS A 58 21.22 25.43 16.20
N ILE A 59 20.42 24.38 16.47
CA ILE A 59 20.74 23.38 17.50
C ILE A 59 22.07 22.68 17.20
N LYS A 60 22.29 22.26 15.94
CA LYS A 60 23.55 21.65 15.51
C LYS A 60 24.74 22.57 15.71
N SER A 61 24.62 23.84 15.31
CA SER A 61 25.70 24.83 15.50
C SER A 61 26.04 25.06 16.98
N SER A 62 25.03 25.08 17.85
CA SER A 62 25.22 25.20 19.30
C SER A 62 25.90 23.96 19.88
N ALA A 63 25.48 22.77 19.46
CA ALA A 63 26.09 21.52 19.89
C ALA A 63 27.58 21.43 19.47
N GLU A 64 27.91 21.87 18.25
CA GLU A 64 29.29 21.94 17.77
C GLU A 64 30.14 22.93 18.57
N LYS A 65 29.60 24.10 18.92
CA LYS A 65 30.29 25.08 19.78
C LYS A 65 30.57 24.52 21.18
N LEU A 66 29.58 23.86 21.79
CA LEU A 66 29.74 23.21 23.09
C LEU A 66 30.77 22.08 23.05
N LYS A 67 30.77 21.29 21.97
CA LYS A 67 31.78 20.23 21.77
C LYS A 67 33.19 20.81 21.66
N LYS A 68 33.37 21.92 20.92
CA LYS A 68 34.67 22.61 20.82
C LYS A 68 35.13 23.18 22.16
N GLN A 69 34.21 23.72 22.97
CA GLN A 69 34.53 24.22 24.32
C GLN A 69 34.89 23.12 25.33
N LYS A 70 34.32 21.91 25.20
CA LYS A 70 34.65 20.77 26.09
C LYS A 70 35.99 20.08 25.77
N ILE A 71 36.60 20.38 24.62
CA ILE A 71 37.85 19.74 24.15
C ILE A 71 39.09 20.63 24.39
N ASN A 72 38.90 21.87 24.87
CA ASN A 72 39.94 22.70 25.49
C ASN A 72 39.85 22.61 27.02
#